data_AF-A0AA89SSQ4-F1
#
_entry.id   AF-A0AA89SSQ4-F1
#
_cell.length_a   1.000
_cell.length_b   1.000
_cell.length_c   1.000
_cell.angle_alpha   90.00
_cell.angle_beta   90.00
_cell.angle_gamma   90.00
#
_symmetry.space_group_name_H-M   'P 1'
#
loop_
_entity.id
_entity.type
_entity.pdbx_description
1 polymer ?
#
loop_
_entity_poly.entity_id
_entity_poly.type
_entity_poly.pdbx_seq_one_letter_code
_entity_poly.pdbx_strand_id
1 'polypeptide(L)'
;MSERSIPNVDWANQLESVIRQFVKEKLELIMREEIKNFLEIEQAGTPNRRNGCYLRCVRKKDQFEMVEDLKLIYRSPNKEIALEMFQQFQSK
;
A
#
# COMPACT_ATOMS: atom_id res chain seq x y z
N MET A 1 9.17 -19.67 48.13
CA MET A 1 8.89 -20.14 46.76
C MET A 1 8.59 -18.90 45.94
N SER A 2 9.41 -18.60 44.92
CA SER A 2 9.33 -17.36 44.15
C SER A 2 8.33 -17.54 43.01
N GLU A 3 7.14 -16.95 43.13
CA GLU A 3 6.16 -16.90 42.04
C GLU A 3 6.68 -15.94 40.96
N ARG A 4 7.28 -16.51 39.91
CA ARG A 4 7.67 -15.76 38.73
C ARG A 4 6.43 -15.56 37.85
N SER A 5 5.73 -14.45 38.07
CA SER A 5 4.71 -13.94 37.17
C SER A 5 5.36 -13.57 35.83
N ILE A 6 5.31 -14.45 34.84
CA ILE A 6 5.70 -14.12 33.46
C ILE A 6 4.72 -13.05 32.93
N PRO A 7 5.19 -12.00 32.24
CA PRO A 7 4.58 -10.68 32.28
C PRO A 7 3.42 -10.59 31.30
N ASN A 8 2.23 -10.28 31.80
CA ASN A 8 0.99 -10.02 31.04
C ASN A 8 1.21 -9.09 29.81
N VAL A 9 2.15 -8.15 29.92
CA VAL A 9 2.53 -7.21 28.85
C VAL A 9 3.14 -7.89 27.61
N ASP A 10 3.88 -9.00 27.76
CA ASP A 10 4.57 -9.65 26.63
C ASP A 10 3.59 -10.42 25.73
N TRP A 11 2.61 -11.12 26.32
CA TRP A 11 1.53 -11.77 25.58
C TRP A 11 0.68 -10.78 24.78
N ALA A 12 0.32 -9.64 25.37
CA ALA A 12 -0.49 -8.63 24.69
C ALA A 12 0.22 -8.09 23.44
N ASN A 13 1.52 -7.81 23.55
CA ASN A 13 2.33 -7.34 22.42
C ASN A 13 2.50 -8.42 21.33
N GLN A 14 2.70 -9.68 21.73
CA GLN A 14 2.78 -10.81 20.80
C GLN A 14 1.46 -11.01 20.05
N LEU A 15 0.34 -10.97 20.76
CA LEU A 15 -0.99 -11.08 20.17
C LEU A 15 -1.28 -9.92 19.22
N GLU A 16 -0.93 -8.69 19.61
CA GLU A 16 -1.07 -7.51 18.74
C GLU A 16 -0.25 -7.67 17.46
N SER A 17 0.99 -8.16 17.56
CA SER A 17 1.85 -8.41 16.39
C SER A 17 1.24 -9.43 15.45
N VAL A 18 0.73 -10.55 15.98
CA VAL A 18 0.07 -11.60 15.20
C VAL A 18 -1.18 -11.06 14.48
N ILE A 19 -2.01 -10.29 15.18
CA ILE A 19 -3.22 -9.69 14.59
C ILE A 19 -2.85 -8.70 13.50
N ARG A 20 -1.85 -7.83 13.73
CA ARG A 20 -1.35 -6.88 12.71
C ARG A 20 -0.84 -7.62 11.47
N GLN A 21 -0.08 -8.69 11.66
CA GLN A 21 0.45 -9.48 10.55
C GLN A 21 -0.67 -10.16 9.76
N PHE A 22 -1.66 -10.74 10.46
CA PHE A 22 -2.82 -11.35 9.82
C PHE A 22 -3.62 -10.35 8.99
N VAL A 23 -3.93 -9.17 9.55
CA VAL A 23 -4.65 -8.11 8.84
C VAL A 23 -3.88 -7.66 7.61
N LYS A 24 -2.56 -7.49 7.73
CA LYS A 24 -1.69 -7.11 6.62
C LYS A 24 -1.74 -8.15 5.48
N GLU A 25 -1.61 -9.43 5.79
CA GLU A 25 -1.66 -10.51 4.81
C GLU A 25 -3.02 -10.58 4.10
N LYS A 26 -4.11 -10.38 4.84
CA LYS A 26 -5.46 -10.38 4.25
C LYS A 26 -5.72 -9.19 3.35
N LEU A 27 -5.28 -7.99 3.75
CA LEU A 27 -5.38 -6.81 2.89
C LEU A 27 -4.55 -6.97 1.62
N GLU A 28 -3.33 -7.49 1.72
CA GLU A 28 -2.49 -7.75 0.55
C GLU A 28 -3.14 -8.76 -0.40
N LEU A 29 -3.74 -9.82 0.14
CA LEU A 29 -4.47 -10.82 -0.65
C LEU A 29 -5.68 -10.20 -1.36
N ILE A 30 -6.50 -9.43 -0.64
CA ILE A 30 -7.67 -8.74 -1.21
C ILE A 30 -7.24 -7.80 -2.33
N MET A 31 -6.24 -6.95 -2.08
CA MET A 31 -5.74 -6.00 -3.08
C MET A 31 -5.21 -6.70 -4.33
N ARG A 32 -4.51 -7.83 -4.19
CA ARG A 32 -4.02 -8.63 -5.32
C ARG A 32 -5.17 -9.17 -6.17
N GLU A 33 -6.22 -9.68 -5.53
CA GLU A 33 -7.38 -10.22 -6.24
C GLU A 33 -8.21 -9.11 -6.89
N GLU A 34 -8.40 -7.96 -6.22
CA GLU A 34 -9.10 -6.80 -6.80
C GLU A 34 -8.37 -6.27 -8.05
N ILE A 35 -7.05 -6.11 -7.98
CA ILE A 35 -6.24 -5.69 -9.14
C ILE A 35 -6.38 -6.69 -10.29
N LYS A 36 -6.33 -7.99 -9.98
CA LYS A 36 -6.49 -9.05 -10.99
C LYS A 36 -7.88 -8.97 -11.64
N ASN A 37 -8.93 -8.87 -10.84
CA ASN A 37 -10.31 -8.75 -11.29
C ASN A 37 -10.51 -7.53 -12.21
N PHE A 38 -10.00 -6.37 -11.79
CA PHE A 38 -10.07 -5.14 -12.57
C PHE A 38 -9.39 -5.28 -13.94
N LEU A 39 -8.22 -5.92 -13.99
CA LEU A 39 -7.45 -6.07 -15.22
C LEU A 39 -8.02 -7.13 -16.16
N GLU A 40 -8.45 -8.26 -15.61
CA GLU A 40 -8.89 -9.42 -16.39
C GLU A 40 -10.36 -9.35 -16.81
N ILE A 41 -11.22 -8.74 -15.98
CA ILE A 41 -12.67 -8.72 -16.18
C ILE A 41 -13.15 -7.33 -16.60
N GLU A 42 -12.81 -6.28 -15.85
CA GLU A 42 -13.33 -4.93 -16.12
C GLU A 42 -12.62 -4.24 -17.30
N GLN A 43 -11.33 -4.51 -17.50
CA GLN A 43 -10.51 -3.98 -18.60
C GLN A 43 -10.17 -5.01 -19.69
N ALA A 44 -11.00 -6.05 -19.86
CA ALA A 44 -10.82 -7.11 -20.84
C ALA A 44 -10.79 -6.58 -22.30
N GLY A 45 -9.64 -6.07 -22.75
CA GLY A 45 -9.49 -5.44 -24.07
C GLY A 45 -8.40 -4.38 -24.13
N THR A 46 -7.97 -3.82 -23.00
CA THR A 46 -6.78 -2.96 -22.94
C THR A 46 -5.56 -3.83 -22.62
N PRO A 47 -4.43 -3.67 -23.35
CA PRO A 47 -3.21 -4.39 -22.98
C PRO A 47 -2.76 -3.92 -21.59
N ASN A 48 -2.71 -4.85 -20.64
CA ASN A 48 -2.24 -4.63 -19.27
C ASN A 48 -0.79 -4.12 -19.31
N ARG A 49 -0.63 -2.81 -19.25
CA ARG A 49 0.65 -2.17 -18.94
C ARG A 49 0.84 -2.32 -17.45
N ARG A 50 1.16 -3.53 -16.98
CA ARG A 50 1.70 -3.73 -15.63
C ARG A 50 2.67 -2.59 -15.42
N ASN A 51 2.44 -1.79 -14.38
CA ASN A 51 3.16 -0.54 -14.08
C ASN A 51 4.64 -0.83 -13.79
N GLY A 52 5.34 -1.29 -14.81
CA GLY A 52 6.74 -1.66 -14.86
C GLY A 52 7.54 -0.39 -14.95
N CYS A 53 7.53 0.32 -13.82
CA CYS A 53 8.24 1.55 -13.55
C CYS A 53 7.62 2.77 -14.24
N TYR A 54 6.66 3.42 -13.56
CA TYR A 54 6.22 4.77 -13.91
C TYR A 54 7.41 5.71 -14.20
N LEU A 55 8.53 5.51 -13.47
CA LEU A 55 9.75 6.28 -13.66
C LEU A 55 10.50 5.99 -14.96
N ARG A 56 10.39 4.80 -15.57
CA ARG A 56 11.07 4.50 -16.85
C ARG A 56 10.53 5.30 -18.02
N CYS A 57 9.23 5.62 -17.98
CA CYS A 57 8.57 6.48 -18.96
C CYS A 57 8.75 7.97 -18.66
N VAL A 58 9.19 8.32 -17.45
CA VAL A 58 9.52 9.68 -17.03
C VAL A 58 10.98 9.98 -17.38
N ARG A 59 11.23 11.18 -17.92
CA ARG A 59 12.60 11.61 -18.23
C ARG A 59 13.41 11.58 -16.95
N LYS A 60 14.68 11.14 -17.01
CA LYS A 60 15.55 11.00 -15.82
C LYS A 60 15.57 12.24 -14.91
N LYS A 61 15.49 13.43 -15.50
CA LYS A 61 15.44 14.71 -14.78
C LYS A 61 14.16 14.93 -13.96
N ASP A 62 13.04 14.35 -14.38
CA ASP A 62 11.71 14.57 -13.80
C ASP A 62 11.32 13.41 -12.85
N GLN A 63 12.12 12.33 -12.80
CA GLN A 63 11.87 11.16 -11.95
C GLN A 63 11.89 11.50 -10.46
N PHE A 64 12.79 12.40 -10.03
CA PHE A 64 12.90 12.76 -8.62
C PHE A 64 11.63 13.46 -8.12
N GLU A 65 11.16 14.45 -8.86
CA GLU A 65 9.91 15.18 -8.56
C GLU A 65 8.72 14.23 -8.56
N MET A 66 8.62 13.35 -9.56
CA MET A 66 7.54 12.37 -9.66
C MET A 66 7.53 11.38 -8.48
N VAL A 67 8.70 10.98 -7.97
CA VAL A 67 8.80 10.12 -6.77
C VAL A 67 8.35 10.86 -5.52
N GLU A 68 8.70 12.13 -5.35
CA GLU A 68 8.27 12.91 -4.19
C GLU A 68 6.76 13.12 -4.19
N ASP A 69 6.15 13.43 -5.34
CA ASP A 69 4.70 13.54 -5.46
C ASP A 69 3.99 12.22 -5.14
N LEU A 70 4.51 11.10 -5.64
CA LEU A 70 3.96 9.77 -5.33
C LEU A 70 4.09 9.43 -3.84
N LYS A 71 5.19 9.81 -3.18
CA LYS A 71 5.38 9.59 -1.75
C LYS A 71 4.29 10.28 -0.92
N LEU A 72 3.81 11.45 -1.33
CA LEU A 72 2.72 12.14 -0.63
C LEU A 72 1.43 11.31 -0.62
N ILE A 73 1.13 10.65 -1.74
CA ILE A 73 -0.03 9.76 -1.86
C ILE A 73 0.13 8.53 -0.97
N TYR A 74 1.30 7.87 -1.02
CA TYR A 74 1.56 6.64 -0.24
C TYR A 74 1.77 6.87 1.26
N ARG A 75 2.22 8.06 1.66
CA ARG A 75 2.41 8.43 3.08
C ARG A 75 1.19 9.11 3.70
N SER A 76 0.13 9.32 2.92
CA SER A 76 -1.08 9.99 3.41
C SER A 76 -1.71 9.20 4.57
N PRO A 77 -2.19 9.87 5.63
CA PRO A 77 -2.66 9.21 6.84
C PRO A 77 -4.04 8.57 6.68
N ASN A 78 -4.83 9.00 5.70
CA ASN A 78 -6.15 8.44 5.40
C ASN A 78 -6.43 8.44 3.88
N LYS A 79 -7.50 7.75 3.49
CA LYS A 79 -7.86 7.54 2.08
C LYS A 79 -8.28 8.83 1.39
N GLU A 80 -8.97 9.71 2.10
CA GLU A 80 -9.52 10.97 1.58
C GLU A 80 -8.39 11.90 1.15
N ILE A 81 -7.37 12.08 2.00
CA ILE A 81 -6.19 12.89 1.71
C ILE A 81 -5.37 12.24 0.58
N ALA A 82 -5.21 10.92 0.58
CA ALA A 82 -4.52 10.22 -0.50
C ALA A 82 -5.21 10.46 -1.85
N LEU A 83 -6.55 10.49 -1.88
CA LEU A 83 -7.33 10.74 -3.08
C LEU A 83 -7.18 12.18 -3.59
N GLU A 84 -7.20 13.15 -2.68
CA GLU A 84 -6.97 14.56 -2.99
C GLU A 84 -5.57 14.77 -3.59
N MET A 85 -4.53 14.21 -2.96
CA MET A 85 -3.16 14.26 -3.44
C MET A 85 -3.00 13.58 -4.81
N PHE A 86 -3.73 12.49 -5.05
CA PHE A 86 -3.74 11.81 -6.35
C PHE A 86 -4.41 12.65 -7.44
N GLN A 87 -5.51 13.35 -7.14
CA GLN A 87 -6.15 14.26 -8.08
C GLN A 87 -5.23 15.44 -8.44
N GLN A 88 -4.54 16.01 -7.45
CA GLN A 88 -3.55 17.06 -7.69
C GLN A 88 -2.42 16.57 -8.61
N PHE A 89 -1.91 15.36 -8.37
CA PHE A 89 -0.89 14.74 -9.20
C PHE A 89 -1.34 14.53 -10.66
N GLN A 90 -2.62 14.17 -10.90
CA GLN A 90 -3.16 14.01 -12.26
C GLN A 90 -3.38 15.33 -13.00
N SER A 91 -3.56 16.44 -12.28
CA SER A 91 -3.86 17.76 -12.84
C SER A 91 -2.61 18.56 -13.26
N LYS A 92 -1.42 18.07 -12.93
CA LYS A 92 -0.12 18.61 -13.38
C LYS A 92 0.20 18.15 -14.80
#